data_AF-A0A103ELR9-F1
#
_entry.id   AF-A0A103ELR9-F1
#
_cell.length_a   1.000
_cell.length_b   1.000
_cell.length_c   1.000
_cell.angle_alpha   90.00
_cell.angle_beta   90.00
_cell.angle_gamma   90.00
#
_symmetry.space_group_name_H-M   'P 1'
#
loop_
_entity.id
_entity.type
_entity.pdbx_description
1 polymer ?
#
loop_
_entity_poly.entity_id
_entity_poly.type
_entity_poly.pdbx_seq_one_letter_code
_entity_poly.pdbx_strand_id
1 'polypeptide(L)'
;MNIDRTVQTQILKALMEYFPFEIPPHELAKLEQKLGAQAVLANSAYLSQHGLVKTSVRAKHLTELQLLAKGVDLLLGDGGLSAILGTVTFKLHGDTIKDLAEMKIQEPNPESLDKPRFADKP
;
A
#
# COMPACT_ATOMS: atom_id res chain seq x y z
N MET A 1 1.80 -19.45 -11.21
CA MET A 1 0.87 -18.29 -11.15
C MET A 1 1.67 -17.14 -10.59
N ASN A 2 1.84 -16.03 -11.32
CA ASN A 2 2.73 -14.95 -10.89
C ASN A 2 1.92 -13.68 -10.56
N ILE A 3 2.02 -13.24 -9.31
CA ILE A 3 1.53 -11.94 -8.86
C ILE A 3 2.62 -10.93 -9.22
N ASP A 4 2.29 -9.97 -10.09
CA ASP A 4 3.28 -9.12 -10.74
C ASP A 4 2.85 -7.65 -10.64
N ARG A 5 3.74 -6.81 -10.08
CA ARG A 5 3.48 -5.38 -9.86
C ARG A 5 3.30 -4.61 -11.16
N THR A 6 3.99 -4.99 -12.22
CA THR A 6 3.88 -4.37 -13.54
C THR A 6 2.51 -4.68 -14.14
N VAL A 7 2.05 -5.94 -14.06
CA VAL A 7 0.70 -6.33 -14.52
C VAL A 7 -0.38 -5.62 -13.72
N GLN A 8 -0.24 -5.57 -12.39
CA GLN A 8 -1.19 -4.85 -11.52
C GLN A 8 -1.32 -3.38 -11.89
N THR A 9 -0.18 -2.71 -12.09
CA THR A 9 -0.15 -1.29 -12.49
C THR A 9 -0.83 -1.09 -13.84
N GLN A 10 -0.60 -1.99 -14.80
CA GLN A 10 -1.26 -1.92 -16.11
C GLN A 10 -2.78 -2.14 -16.02
N ILE A 11 -3.23 -3.09 -15.20
CA ILE A 11 -4.66 -3.31 -14.95
C ILE A 11 -5.29 -2.05 -14.34
N LEU A 12 -4.72 -1.51 -13.26
CA LEU A 12 -5.26 -0.32 -12.59
C LEU A 12 -5.35 0.89 -13.54
N LYS A 13 -4.31 1.13 -14.35
CA LYS A 13 -4.30 2.20 -15.35
C LYS A 13 -5.37 2.00 -16.43
N ALA A 14 -5.57 0.77 -16.91
CA ALA A 14 -6.61 0.48 -17.89
C ALA A 14 -8.01 0.72 -17.32
N LEU A 15 -8.24 0.41 -16.04
CA LEU A 15 -9.54 0.65 -15.39
C LEU A 15 -9.80 2.13 -15.06
N MET A 16 -8.76 2.95 -14.95
CA MET A 16 -8.88 4.38 -14.63
C MET A 16 -9.71 5.13 -15.69
N GLU A 17 -9.63 4.72 -16.96
CA GLU A 17 -10.39 5.34 -18.05
C GLU A 17 -11.92 5.12 -17.93
N TYR A 18 -12.35 4.13 -17.15
CA TYR A 18 -13.75 3.74 -17.02
C TYR A 18 -14.34 4.07 -15.65
N PHE A 19 -13.54 4.54 -14.69
CA PHE A 19 -14.01 4.88 -13.35
C PHE A 19 -15.14 5.95 -13.41
N PRO A 20 -16.25 5.80 -12.66
CA PRO A 20 -16.52 4.81 -11.61
C PRO A 20 -17.19 3.52 -12.09
N PHE A 21 -17.32 3.30 -13.39
CA PHE A 21 -18.01 2.15 -13.97
C PHE A 21 -17.06 0.95 -14.18
N GLU A 22 -17.66 -0.20 -14.48
CA GLU A 22 -16.91 -1.40 -14.87
C GLU A 22 -16.29 -1.25 -16.26
N ILE A 23 -15.17 -1.94 -16.49
CA ILE A 23 -14.58 -2.00 -17.82
C ILE A 23 -15.52 -2.73 -18.79
N PRO A 24 -15.76 -2.21 -20.01
CA PRO A 24 -16.57 -2.90 -21.00
C PRO A 24 -16.00 -4.29 -21.35
N PRO A 25 -16.85 -5.31 -21.62
CA PRO A 25 -16.38 -6.67 -21.89
C PRO A 25 -15.37 -6.80 -23.04
N HIS A 26 -15.51 -5.97 -24.08
CA HIS A 26 -14.59 -5.98 -25.21
C HIS A 26 -13.20 -5.40 -24.84
N GLU A 27 -13.15 -4.45 -23.91
CA GLU A 27 -11.89 -3.89 -23.39
C GLU A 27 -11.23 -4.85 -22.39
N LEU A 28 -12.03 -5.56 -21.57
CA LEU A 28 -11.53 -6.64 -20.74
C LEU A 28 -10.87 -7.73 -21.60
N ALA A 29 -11.52 -8.15 -22.69
CA ALA A 29 -10.97 -9.14 -23.61
C ALA A 29 -9.64 -8.68 -24.26
N LYS A 30 -9.53 -7.41 -24.66
CA LYS A 30 -8.27 -6.83 -25.15
C LYS A 30 -7.18 -6.83 -24.07
N LEU A 31 -7.52 -6.51 -22.83
CA LEU A 31 -6.60 -6.52 -21.70
C LEU A 31 -6.09 -7.94 -21.42
N GLU A 32 -6.98 -8.93 -21.42
CA GLU A 32 -6.64 -10.35 -21.27
C GLU A 32 -5.79 -10.87 -22.43
N GLN A 33 -6.05 -10.44 -23.66
CA GLN A 33 -5.22 -10.78 -24.82
C GLN A 33 -3.81 -10.20 -24.69
N LYS A 34 -3.69 -8.95 -24.23
CA LYS A 34 -2.41 -8.25 -24.09
C LYS A 34 -1.55 -8.79 -22.93
N LEU A 35 -2.17 -9.06 -21.79
CA LEU A 35 -1.47 -9.40 -20.54
C LEU A 35 -1.50 -10.89 -20.19
N GLY A 36 -2.35 -11.67 -20.88
CA GLY A 36 -2.64 -13.06 -20.58
C GLY A 36 -3.79 -13.21 -19.58
N ALA A 37 -4.86 -13.90 -19.98
CA ALA A 37 -6.09 -14.06 -19.18
C ALA A 37 -5.83 -14.58 -17.76
N GLN A 38 -4.93 -15.56 -17.59
CA GLN A 38 -4.59 -16.09 -16.26
C GLN A 38 -3.82 -15.08 -15.39
N ALA A 39 -2.99 -14.23 -16.01
CA ALA A 39 -2.28 -13.17 -15.29
C ALA A 39 -3.25 -12.07 -14.86
N VAL A 40 -4.19 -11.69 -15.73
CA VAL A 40 -5.26 -10.73 -15.40
C VAL A 40 -6.13 -11.28 -14.28
N LEU A 41 -6.61 -12.53 -14.38
CA LEU A 41 -7.41 -13.17 -13.34
C LEU A 41 -6.70 -13.18 -11.98
N ALA A 42 -5.46 -13.68 -11.92
CA ALA A 42 -4.71 -13.80 -10.67
C ALA A 42 -4.42 -12.44 -10.02
N ASN A 43 -4.01 -11.45 -10.82
CA ASN A 43 -3.69 -10.13 -10.31
C ASN A 43 -4.95 -9.33 -9.94
N SER A 44 -6.04 -9.42 -10.70
CA SER A 44 -7.32 -8.80 -10.36
C SER A 44 -7.91 -9.37 -9.07
N ALA A 45 -7.81 -10.69 -8.86
CA ALA A 45 -8.22 -11.31 -7.59
C ALA A 45 -7.39 -10.79 -6.41
N TYR A 46 -6.06 -10.66 -6.58
CA TYR A 46 -5.18 -10.09 -5.55
C TYR A 46 -5.49 -8.62 -5.27
N LEU A 47 -5.66 -7.79 -6.30
CA LEU A 47 -6.03 -6.39 -6.17
C LEU A 47 -7.39 -6.23 -5.45
N SER A 48 -8.32 -7.17 -5.67
CA SER A 48 -9.62 -7.16 -5.02
C SER A 48 -9.54 -7.45 -3.52
N GLN A 49 -8.66 -8.37 -3.10
CA GLN A 49 -8.38 -8.61 -1.68
C GLN A 49 -7.84 -7.37 -0.95
N HIS A 50 -7.18 -6.46 -1.67
CA HIS A 50 -6.68 -5.20 -1.13
C HIS A 50 -7.67 -4.03 -1.25
N GLY A 51 -8.87 -4.26 -1.80
CA GLY A 51 -9.90 -3.25 -1.99
C GLY A 51 -9.56 -2.22 -3.08
N LEU A 52 -8.64 -2.54 -3.99
CA LEU A 52 -8.25 -1.65 -5.10
C LEU A 52 -9.18 -1.78 -6.30
N VAL A 53 -9.74 -2.98 -6.49
CA VAL A 53 -10.73 -3.28 -7.53
C VAL A 53 -11.87 -4.12 -6.96
N LYS A 54 -13.04 -4.05 -7.59
CA LYS A 54 -14.11 -5.03 -7.41
C LYS A 54 -14.07 -5.98 -8.60
N THR A 55 -14.23 -7.27 -8.34
CA THR A 55 -14.26 -8.28 -9.40
C THR A 55 -15.21 -9.43 -9.08
N SER A 56 -15.76 -10.02 -10.14
CA SER A 56 -16.57 -11.24 -10.10
C SER A 56 -15.95 -12.27 -11.02
N VAL A 57 -15.86 -13.53 -10.54
CA VAL A 57 -15.27 -14.65 -11.29
C VAL A 57 -16.32 -15.74 -11.45
N ARG A 58 -16.56 -16.20 -12.69
CA ARG A 58 -17.45 -17.32 -13.01
C ARG A 58 -16.72 -18.30 -13.91
N ALA A 59 -16.75 -19.59 -13.56
CA ALA A 59 -16.11 -20.65 -14.35
C ALA A 59 -14.63 -20.36 -14.71
N LYS A 60 -13.87 -19.74 -13.79
CA LYS A 60 -12.47 -19.29 -13.97
C LYS A 60 -12.28 -18.13 -14.97
N HIS A 61 -13.34 -17.42 -15.33
CA HIS A 61 -13.29 -16.21 -16.14
C HIS A 61 -13.73 -14.99 -15.33
N LEU A 62 -13.10 -13.85 -15.57
CA LEU A 62 -13.56 -12.57 -15.04
C LEU A 62 -14.84 -12.17 -15.76
N THR A 63 -15.90 -11.87 -15.00
CA THR A 63 -17.16 -11.35 -15.54
C THR A 63 -17.34 -9.88 -15.24
N GLU A 64 -16.71 -9.38 -14.18
CA GLU A 64 -16.76 -7.98 -13.78
C GLU A 64 -15.36 -7.56 -13.31
N LEU A 65 -14.97 -6.34 -13.67
CA LEU A 65 -13.76 -5.72 -13.18
C LEU A 65 -13.94 -4.20 -13.13
N GLN A 66 -13.82 -3.62 -11.94
CA GLN A 66 -14.11 -2.22 -11.69
C GLN A 66 -13.06 -1.63 -10.75
N LEU A 67 -12.54 -0.45 -11.06
CA LEU A 67 -11.63 0.28 -10.16
C LEU A 67 -12.40 0.83 -8.94
N LEU A 68 -11.81 0.73 -7.76
CA LEU A 68 -12.35 1.31 -6.53
C LEU A 68 -11.60 2.59 -6.13
N ALA A 69 -12.20 3.39 -5.25
CA ALA A 69 -11.61 4.65 -4.78
C ALA A 69 -10.18 4.48 -4.24
N LYS A 70 -9.91 3.39 -3.49
CA LYS A 70 -8.55 3.08 -3.00
C LYS A 70 -7.55 2.81 -4.14
N GLY A 71 -8.02 2.26 -5.26
CA GLY A 71 -7.22 2.08 -6.47
C GLY A 71 -6.91 3.41 -7.16
N VAL A 72 -7.88 4.35 -7.16
CA VAL A 72 -7.67 5.72 -7.64
C VAL A 72 -6.65 6.45 -6.77
N ASP A 73 -6.83 6.42 -5.44
CA ASP A 73 -5.92 6.98 -4.44
C ASP A 73 -4.47 6.45 -4.65
N LEU A 74 -4.33 5.14 -4.89
CA LEU A 74 -3.04 4.51 -5.16
C LEU A 74 -2.40 5.04 -6.45
N LEU A 75 -3.19 5.27 -7.51
CA LEU A 75 -2.69 5.76 -8.80
C LEU A 75 -2.29 7.24 -8.76
N LEU A 76 -3.01 8.06 -7.99
CA LEU A 76 -2.70 9.48 -7.83
C LEU A 76 -1.45 9.71 -6.97
N GLY A 77 -1.14 8.78 -6.06
CA GLY A 77 0.11 8.81 -5.29
C GLY A 77 0.17 9.92 -4.23
N ASP A 78 -0.95 10.57 -3.93
CA ASP A 78 -1.09 11.63 -2.92
C ASP A 78 -1.54 11.12 -1.55
N GLY A 79 -1.62 9.79 -1.38
CA GLY A 79 -2.20 9.16 -0.19
C GLY A 79 -3.74 9.17 -0.17
N GLY A 80 -4.36 9.83 -1.16
CA GLY A 80 -5.79 9.79 -1.40
C GLY A 80 -6.66 10.51 -0.39
N LEU A 81 -7.97 10.48 -0.65
CA LEU A 81 -8.99 10.94 0.30
C LEU A 81 -8.91 10.16 1.61
N SER A 82 -8.41 8.92 1.58
CA SER A 82 -8.16 8.10 2.76
C SER A 82 -7.17 8.75 3.74
N ALA A 83 -6.11 9.41 3.25
CA ALA A 83 -5.16 10.12 4.10
C ALA A 83 -5.76 11.40 4.70
N ILE A 84 -6.59 12.11 3.94
CA ILE A 84 -7.26 13.34 4.39
C ILE A 84 -8.31 13.01 5.47
N LEU A 85 -9.15 12.01 5.22
CA LEU A 85 -10.26 11.63 6.10
C LEU A 85 -9.82 10.75 7.29
N GLY A 86 -8.69 10.05 7.18
CA GLY A 86 -8.11 9.20 8.23
C GLY A 86 -7.30 9.95 9.28
N THR A 87 -7.23 11.28 9.24
CA THR A 87 -6.52 12.07 10.26
C THR A 87 -7.23 11.98 11.61
N VAL A 88 -6.71 11.14 12.51
CA VAL A 88 -7.10 11.16 13.92
C VAL A 88 -6.39 12.33 14.58
N THR A 89 -7.14 13.34 15.03
CA THR A 89 -6.57 14.41 15.84
C THR A 89 -6.32 13.89 17.24
N PHE A 90 -5.09 13.44 17.51
CA PHE A 90 -4.64 13.14 18.87
C PHE A 90 -4.33 14.43 19.61
N LYS A 91 -5.17 14.79 20.59
CA LYS A 91 -4.80 15.82 21.57
C LYS A 91 -3.84 15.20 22.57
N LEU A 92 -2.55 15.52 22.43
CA LEU A 92 -1.55 15.19 23.43
C LEU A 92 -1.81 16.02 24.69
N HIS A 93 -1.94 15.37 25.85
CA HIS A 93 -1.97 16.07 27.13
C HIS A 93 -0.53 16.48 27.48
N GLY A 94 -0.35 17.65 28.12
CA GLY A 94 0.99 18.18 28.43
C GLY A 94 1.84 17.21 29.28
N ASP A 95 1.19 16.43 30.14
CA ASP A 95 1.85 15.44 30.98
C ASP A 95 2.39 14.26 30.15
N THR A 96 1.66 13.82 29.11
CA THR A 96 2.14 12.77 28.20
C THR A 96 3.40 13.19 27.44
N ILE A 97 3.56 14.48 27.13
CA ILE A 97 4.78 15.00 26.49
C ILE A 97 5.97 14.96 27.45
N LYS A 98 5.74 15.24 28.74
CA LYS A 98 6.78 15.13 29.77
C LYS A 98 7.23 13.69 29.97
N ASP A 99 6.29 12.75 30.06
CA ASP A 99 6.58 11.33 30.21
C ASP A 99 7.42 10.80 29.03
N LEU A 100 7.08 11.19 27.80
CA LEU A 100 7.85 10.83 26.60
C LEU A 100 9.25 11.45 26.58
N ALA A 101 9.41 12.68 27.08
CA ALA A 101 10.70 13.34 27.17
C ALA A 101 11.59 12.67 28.24
N GLU A 102 11.03 12.32 29.39
CA GLU A 102 11.74 11.61 30.46
C GLU A 102 12.19 10.22 30.03
N MET A 103 11.34 9.45 29.31
CA MET A 103 11.74 8.15 28.74
C MET A 103 12.95 8.27 27.80
N LYS A 104 13.03 9.35 27.00
CA LYS A 104 14.12 9.55 26.04
C LYS A 104 15.43 9.98 26.70
N ILE A 105 15.34 10.66 27.84
CA ILE A 105 16.51 11.06 28.64
C ILE A 105 17.07 9.85 29.42
N GLN A 106 16.23 8.89 29.78
CA GLN A 106 16.65 7.66 30.46
C GLN A 106 17.26 6.59 29.54
N GLU A 107 17.25 6.79 28.21
CA GLU A 107 18.05 5.95 27.32
C GLU A 107 19.55 6.19 27.61
N PRO A 108 20.30 5.18 28.08
CA PRO A 108 21.71 5.36 28.35
C PRO A 108 22.44 5.67 27.04
N ASN A 109 23.14 6.82 27.03
CA ASN A 109 24.02 7.20 25.94
C ASN A 109 25.08 6.09 25.72
N PRO A 110 25.19 5.47 24.53
CA PRO A 110 26.19 4.43 24.29
C PRO A 110 27.64 4.95 24.22
N GLU A 111 27.91 6.23 24.46
CA GLU A 111 29.26 6.81 24.44
C GLU A 111 30.05 6.66 25.75
N SER A 112 30.00 5.50 26.41
CA SER A 112 31.17 5.06 27.19
C SER A 112 32.15 4.34 26.26
N LEU A 113 32.70 5.08 25.29
CA LEU A 113 33.87 4.64 24.55
C LEU A 113 35.06 4.63 25.50
N ASP A 114 35.61 3.43 25.69
CA ASP A 114 36.80 3.10 26.45
C ASP A 114 37.92 4.15 26.32
N LYS A 115 38.28 4.76 27.44
CA LYS A 115 39.63 5.31 27.61
C LYS A 115 40.45 4.31 28.42
N PRO A 116 41.35 3.52 27.80
CA PRO A 116 42.25 2.67 28.55
C PRO A 116 43.19 3.56 29.38
N ARG A 117 43.02 3.53 30.70
CA ARG A 117 44.00 4.03 31.64
C ARG A 117 45.21 3.10 31.61
N PHE A 118 46.27 3.50 30.92
CA PHE A 118 47.58 2.91 31.13
C PHE A 118 48.01 3.29 32.56
N ALA A 119 47.92 2.32 33.47
CA ALA A 119 48.53 2.39 34.78
C ALA A 119 50.01 2.05 34.64
N ASP A 120 50.87 3.02 34.96
CA ASP A 120 52.29 2.78 35.17
C ASP A 120 52.47 1.70 36.25
N LYS A 121 53.30 0.70 35.92
CA LYS A 121 53.70 -0.39 36.81
C LYS A 121 54.95 0.02 37.61
N PRO A 122 55.19 -0.65 38.76
CA PRO A 122 55.91 -0.11 39.93
C PRO A 122 57.40 0.12 39.75
#